data_AF-A0A947R7P8-F1
#
_entry.id   AF-A0A947R7P8-F1
#
_cell.length_a   1.000
_cell.length_b   1.000
_cell.length_c   1.000
_cell.angle_alpha   90.00
_cell.angle_beta   90.00
_cell.angle_gamma   90.00
#
_symmetry.space_group_name_H-M   'P 1'
#
loop_
_entity.id
_entity.type
_entity.pdbx_description
1 polymer ?
#
loop_
_entity_poly.entity_id
_entity_poly.type
_entity_poly.pdbx_seq_one_letter_code
_entity_poly.pdbx_strand_id
1 'polypeptide(L)'
;MKIRKRYQYLLIVVILFLIDFGLTWYFLNYSSYAEEGNPLFAIDGGYLSLFVNFMYAVVVFIIGYKMEQYQTIVMEANSCYDYFKKLWKSDCSDFIGISFLSAFVFASFSSRLAVITDWIIYGIYQRDYYSTGYAIVRDKMPFGRYDLIIALLSLWLFVVLWYKIEYRKSKNIIRKS
;
A
#
# COMPACT_ATOMS: atom_id res chain seq x y z
N MET A 1 -11.91 21.41 14.82
CA MET A 1 -11.40 20.18 15.48
C MET A 1 -10.27 19.60 14.63
N LYS A 2 -9.00 19.71 15.06
CA LYS A 2 -7.88 19.13 14.29
C LYS A 2 -7.98 17.61 14.42
N ILE A 3 -8.52 16.95 13.40
CA ILE A 3 -8.39 15.50 13.24
C ILE A 3 -6.89 15.20 13.38
N ARG A 4 -6.49 14.49 14.43
CA ARG A 4 -5.10 14.05 14.61
C ARG A 4 -4.70 13.35 13.31
N LYS A 5 -3.51 13.64 12.76
CA LYS A 5 -3.00 13.07 11.49
C LYS A 5 -3.23 11.54 11.38
N ARG A 6 -3.27 10.83 12.52
CA ARG A 6 -3.64 9.41 12.67
C ARG A 6 -4.96 9.01 11.98
N TYR A 7 -6.02 9.77 12.19
CA TYR A 7 -7.34 9.43 11.65
C TYR A 7 -7.41 9.73 10.16
N GLN A 8 -6.54 10.62 9.64
CA GLN A 8 -6.50 10.91 8.21
C GLN A 8 -5.96 9.70 7.43
N TYR A 9 -4.91 9.04 7.93
CA TYR A 9 -4.37 7.83 7.29
C TYR A 9 -5.36 6.68 7.34
N LEU A 10 -5.91 6.35 8.52
CA LEU A 10 -6.93 5.31 8.65
C LEU A 10 -8.17 5.59 7.81
N LEU A 11 -8.60 6.86 7.71
CA LEU A 11 -9.71 7.25 6.86
C LEU A 11 -9.41 7.02 5.38
N ILE A 12 -8.20 7.38 4.91
CA ILE A 12 -7.78 7.11 3.53
C ILE A 12 -7.79 5.61 3.24
N VAL A 13 -7.31 4.78 4.17
CA VAL A 13 -7.36 3.31 4.05
C VAL A 13 -8.79 2.83 3.85
N VAL A 14 -9.69 3.25 4.73
CA VAL A 14 -11.09 2.84 4.70
C VAL A 14 -11.76 3.29 3.42
N ILE A 15 -11.51 4.53 2.97
CA ILE A 15 -12.05 5.05 1.71
C ILE A 15 -11.54 4.24 0.52
N LEU A 16 -10.23 4.02 0.41
CA LEU A 16 -9.65 3.24 -0.70
C LEU A 16 -10.15 1.80 -0.70
N PHE A 17 -10.27 1.19 0.48
CA PHE A 17 -10.85 -0.14 0.62
C PHE A 17 -12.31 -0.17 0.15
N LEU A 18 -13.14 0.78 0.60
CA LEU A 18 -14.56 0.83 0.21
C LEU A 18 -14.72 1.06 -1.30
N ILE A 19 -13.86 1.89 -1.91
CA ILE A 19 -13.88 2.12 -3.36
C ILE A 19 -13.50 0.84 -4.10
N ASP A 20 -12.36 0.23 -3.76
CA ASP A 20 -11.89 -0.99 -4.43
C ASP A 20 -12.86 -2.17 -4.22
N PHE A 21 -13.33 -2.37 -3.00
CA PHE A 21 -14.34 -3.38 -2.66
C PHE A 21 -15.65 -3.12 -3.40
N GLY A 22 -16.13 -1.88 -3.43
CA GLY A 22 -17.37 -1.49 -4.11
C GLY A 22 -17.29 -1.68 -5.61
N LEU A 23 -16.18 -1.29 -6.25
CA LEU A 23 -15.94 -1.50 -7.68
C LEU A 23 -15.84 -3.00 -7.99
N THR A 24 -15.07 -3.75 -7.20
CA THR A 24 -14.94 -5.21 -7.34
C THR A 24 -16.30 -5.88 -7.25
N TRP A 25 -17.11 -5.54 -6.23
CA TRP A 25 -18.45 -6.07 -6.05
C TRP A 25 -19.38 -5.69 -7.22
N TYR A 26 -19.35 -4.42 -7.65
CA TYR A 26 -20.16 -3.94 -8.76
C TYR A 26 -19.85 -4.70 -10.06
N PHE A 27 -18.58 -4.77 -10.47
CA PHE A 27 -18.23 -5.45 -11.72
C PHE A 27 -18.47 -6.95 -11.64
N LEU A 28 -18.33 -7.58 -10.47
CA LEU A 28 -18.65 -9.00 -10.27
C LEU A 28 -20.12 -9.33 -10.52
N ASN A 29 -21.03 -8.41 -10.18
CA ASN A 29 -22.47 -8.64 -10.30
C ASN A 29 -23.08 -8.09 -11.60
N TYR A 30 -22.42 -7.11 -12.25
CA TYR A 30 -23.02 -6.35 -13.35
C TYR A 30 -22.21 -6.33 -14.65
N SER A 31 -21.04 -6.98 -14.72
CA SER A 31 -20.27 -7.09 -15.98
C SER A 31 -20.07 -8.53 -16.42
N SER A 32 -20.40 -8.82 -17.69
CA SER A 32 -20.16 -10.11 -18.33
C SER A 32 -18.69 -10.37 -18.67
N TYR A 33 -17.83 -9.34 -18.59
CA TYR A 33 -16.42 -9.40 -19.00
C TYR A 33 -15.47 -8.94 -17.89
N ALA A 34 -15.89 -9.08 -16.62
CA ALA A 34 -15.12 -8.60 -15.47
C ALA A 34 -13.71 -9.23 -15.34
N GLU A 35 -13.52 -10.41 -15.91
CA GLU A 35 -12.24 -11.11 -15.99
C GLU A 35 -11.17 -10.35 -16.81
N GLU A 36 -11.58 -9.49 -17.75
CA GLU A 36 -10.67 -8.65 -18.53
C GLU A 36 -10.04 -7.54 -17.68
N GLY A 37 -10.83 -6.98 -16.75
CA GLY A 37 -10.38 -5.94 -15.82
C GLY A 37 -9.46 -6.49 -14.73
N ASN A 38 -9.80 -7.66 -14.18
CA ASN A 38 -9.03 -8.30 -13.12
C ASN A 38 -8.93 -9.82 -13.32
N PRO A 39 -7.73 -10.35 -13.63
CA PRO A 39 -7.50 -11.78 -13.84
C PRO A 39 -7.88 -12.67 -12.65
N LEU A 40 -7.94 -12.12 -11.44
CA LEU A 40 -8.40 -12.86 -10.25
C LEU A 40 -9.89 -13.25 -10.32
N PHE A 41 -10.65 -12.67 -11.25
CA PHE A 41 -12.06 -13.03 -11.48
C PHE A 41 -12.21 -14.36 -12.22
N ALA A 42 -11.18 -14.78 -12.95
CA ALA A 42 -11.13 -16.12 -13.55
C ALA A 42 -11.03 -17.24 -12.49
N ILE A 43 -10.71 -16.89 -11.24
CA ILE A 43 -10.60 -17.84 -10.11
C ILE A 43 -11.81 -17.65 -9.20
N ASP A 44 -12.58 -18.72 -8.99
CA ASP A 44 -13.76 -18.78 -8.10
C ASP A 44 -14.77 -17.64 -8.33
N GLY A 45 -14.96 -17.22 -9.59
CA GLY A 45 -15.91 -16.17 -9.95
C GLY A 45 -15.61 -14.80 -9.33
N GLY A 46 -14.38 -14.54 -8.90
CA GLY A 46 -13.95 -13.27 -8.31
C GLY A 46 -14.26 -13.07 -6.82
N TYR A 47 -14.94 -14.02 -6.16
CA TYR A 47 -15.19 -13.95 -4.71
C TYR A 47 -13.91 -14.01 -3.88
N LEU A 48 -12.87 -14.69 -4.38
CA LEU A 48 -11.55 -14.70 -3.77
C LEU A 48 -10.96 -13.29 -3.68
N SER A 49 -11.20 -12.43 -4.68
CA SER A 49 -10.76 -11.03 -4.68
C SER A 49 -11.37 -10.25 -3.51
N LEU A 50 -12.67 -10.44 -3.26
CA LEU A 50 -13.38 -9.78 -2.16
C LEU A 50 -12.84 -10.23 -0.80
N PHE A 51 -12.61 -11.53 -0.63
CA PHE A 51 -12.04 -12.08 0.60
C PHE A 51 -10.62 -11.55 0.85
N VAL A 52 -9.76 -11.55 -0.17
CA VAL A 52 -8.39 -11.00 -0.08
C VAL A 52 -8.42 -9.50 0.26
N ASN A 53 -9.34 -8.74 -0.32
CA ASN A 53 -9.53 -7.32 0.00
C ASN A 53 -9.92 -7.11 1.47
N PHE A 54 -10.85 -7.93 1.98
CA PHE A 54 -11.28 -7.85 3.38
C PHE A 54 -10.14 -8.19 4.34
N MET A 55 -9.45 -9.31 4.12
CA MET A 55 -8.29 -9.72 4.93
C MET A 55 -7.21 -8.65 4.94
N TYR A 56 -6.96 -8.04 3.78
CA TYR A 56 -6.03 -6.92 3.66
C TYR A 56 -6.43 -5.73 4.54
N ALA A 57 -7.71 -5.32 4.54
CA ALA A 57 -8.19 -4.22 5.39
C ALA A 57 -7.97 -4.51 6.88
N VAL A 58 -8.21 -5.74 7.32
CA VAL A 58 -7.95 -6.19 8.70
C VAL A 58 -6.48 -6.06 9.05
N VAL A 59 -5.58 -6.54 8.19
CA VAL A 59 -4.12 -6.46 8.40
C VAL A 59 -3.66 -5.01 8.50
N VAL A 60 -4.12 -4.13 7.60
CA VAL A 60 -3.77 -2.70 7.64
C VAL A 60 -4.26 -2.05 8.94
N PHE A 61 -5.44 -2.41 9.42
CA PHE A 61 -5.97 -1.90 10.67
C PHE A 61 -5.11 -2.31 11.87
N ILE A 62 -4.71 -3.58 11.94
CA ILE A 62 -3.82 -4.11 12.99
C ILE A 62 -2.46 -3.41 12.97
N ILE A 63 -1.83 -3.29 11.79
CA ILE A 63 -0.54 -2.61 11.64
C ILE A 63 -0.68 -1.13 12.02
N GLY A 64 -1.72 -0.45 11.54
CA GLY A 64 -2.00 0.94 11.87
C GLY A 64 -2.13 1.17 13.38
N TYR A 65 -2.82 0.28 14.09
CA TYR A 65 -2.91 0.32 15.56
C TYR A 65 -1.53 0.14 16.24
N LYS A 66 -0.72 -0.81 15.78
CA LYS A 66 0.64 -1.05 16.31
C LYS A 66 1.58 0.13 16.05
N MET A 67 1.47 0.77 14.90
CA MET A 67 2.25 1.98 14.56
C MET A 67 1.92 3.16 15.49
N GLU A 68 0.74 3.23 16.11
CA GLU A 68 0.42 4.32 17.05
C GLU A 68 1.16 4.21 18.38
N GLN A 69 1.50 2.98 18.79
CA GLN A 69 2.23 2.70 20.03
C GLN A 69 3.74 2.87 19.85
N TYR A 70 4.19 3.06 18.62
CA TYR A 70 5.59 3.11 18.25
C TYR A 70 6.22 4.47 18.60
N GLN A 71 7.37 4.45 19.27
CA GLN A 71 8.16 5.63 19.62
C GLN A 71 9.47 5.67 18.83
N THR A 72 9.79 6.85 18.27
CA THR A 72 11.05 7.09 17.56
C THR A 72 12.25 6.70 18.43
N ILE A 73 13.13 5.86 17.89
CA ILE A 73 14.38 5.51 18.57
C ILE A 73 15.37 6.66 18.39
N VAL A 74 15.72 7.27 19.53
CA VAL A 74 16.67 8.38 19.58
C VAL A 74 18.08 7.81 19.68
N MET A 75 18.92 8.18 18.72
CA MET A 75 20.30 7.71 18.64
C MET A 75 21.17 8.72 17.91
N GLU A 76 22.38 8.94 18.42
CA GLU A 76 23.37 9.79 17.77
C GLU A 76 23.90 9.10 16.51
N ALA A 77 23.65 9.74 15.36
CA ALA A 77 24.12 9.27 14.06
C ALA A 77 24.53 10.46 13.18
N ASN A 78 25.61 10.28 12.44
CA ASN A 78 26.17 11.33 11.58
C ASN A 78 25.43 11.42 10.23
N SER A 79 24.83 10.33 9.78
CA SER A 79 24.08 10.24 8.53
C SER A 79 22.89 9.26 8.65
N CYS A 80 21.98 9.29 7.68
CA CYS A 80 20.85 8.34 7.63
C CYS A 80 21.34 6.89 7.47
N TYR A 81 22.43 6.68 6.73
CA TYR A 81 23.04 5.35 6.56
C TYR A 81 23.68 4.86 7.87
N ASP A 82 24.37 5.75 8.60
CA ASP A 82 24.92 5.44 9.92
C ASP A 82 23.80 5.10 10.92
N TYR A 83 22.70 5.85 10.91
CA TYR A 83 21.51 5.58 11.72
C TYR A 83 20.91 4.21 11.42
N PHE A 84 20.73 3.88 10.13
CA PHE A 84 20.24 2.57 9.70
C PHE A 84 21.16 1.43 10.16
N LYS A 85 22.48 1.58 9.95
CA LYS A 85 23.47 0.57 10.34
C LYS A 85 23.49 0.32 11.85
N LYS A 86 23.38 1.39 12.65
CA LYS A 86 23.33 1.26 14.11
C LYS A 86 22.03 0.62 14.59
N LEU A 87 20.89 1.00 14.02
CA LEU A 87 19.59 0.35 14.29
C LEU A 87 19.65 -1.16 14.00
N TRP A 88 20.27 -1.55 12.89
CA TRP A 88 20.40 -2.97 12.52
C TRP A 88 21.32 -3.77 13.44
N LYS A 89 22.23 -3.10 14.15
CA LYS A 89 23.14 -3.72 15.11
C LYS A 89 22.64 -3.67 16.56
N SER A 90 21.63 -2.85 16.83
CA SER A 90 20.98 -2.78 18.14
C SER A 90 19.90 -3.85 18.30
N ASP A 91 19.53 -4.15 19.55
CA ASP A 91 18.40 -5.04 19.91
C ASP A 91 17.03 -4.40 19.65
N CYS A 92 16.90 -3.64 18.56
CA CYS A 92 15.70 -2.91 18.16
C CYS A 92 14.98 -3.61 17.00
N SER A 93 14.94 -4.94 17.00
CA SER A 93 14.26 -5.75 15.98
C SER A 93 12.79 -5.38 15.81
N ASP A 94 12.11 -5.02 16.90
CA ASP A 94 10.72 -4.55 16.89
C ASP A 94 10.55 -3.27 16.06
N PHE A 95 11.52 -2.35 16.12
CA PHE A 95 11.52 -1.14 15.30
C PHE A 95 11.60 -1.48 13.81
N ILE A 96 12.50 -2.41 13.46
CA ILE A 96 12.72 -2.83 12.08
C ILE A 96 11.46 -3.48 11.54
N GLY A 97 10.84 -4.36 12.33
CA GLY A 97 9.57 -5.01 12.00
C GLY A 97 8.46 -3.99 11.76
N ILE A 98 8.25 -3.06 12.70
CA ILE A 98 7.22 -2.01 12.56
C ILE A 98 7.50 -1.12 11.35
N SER A 99 8.75 -0.77 11.08
CA SER A 99 9.14 0.06 9.93
C SER A 99 8.83 -0.64 8.61
N PHE A 100 9.12 -1.93 8.51
CA PHE A 100 8.80 -2.74 7.33
C PHE A 100 7.28 -2.89 7.15
N LEU A 101 6.54 -3.20 8.22
CA LEU A 101 5.09 -3.30 8.19
C LEU A 101 4.44 -1.97 7.80
N SER A 102 4.98 -0.85 8.27
CA SER A 102 4.53 0.50 7.89
C SER A 102 4.73 0.73 6.40
N ALA A 103 5.92 0.43 5.88
CA ALA A 103 6.22 0.58 4.46
C ALA A 103 5.36 -0.34 3.59
N PHE A 104 5.07 -1.55 4.06
CA PHE A 104 4.15 -2.48 3.43
C PHE A 104 2.75 -1.90 3.30
N VAL A 105 2.20 -1.33 4.38
CA VAL A 105 0.88 -0.66 4.35
C VAL A 105 0.84 0.45 3.29
N PHE A 106 1.86 1.31 3.25
CA PHE A 106 1.91 2.39 2.25
C PHE A 106 2.07 1.86 0.82
N ALA A 107 2.90 0.84 0.63
CA ALA A 107 3.10 0.20 -0.66
C ALA A 107 1.82 -0.42 -1.21
N SER A 108 1.06 -1.05 -0.33
CA SER A 108 -0.22 -1.62 -0.67
C SER A 108 -1.27 -0.54 -1.02
N PHE A 109 -1.19 0.69 -0.50
CA PHE A 109 -2.04 1.79 -1.01
C PHE A 109 -1.72 2.15 -2.45
N SER A 110 -0.44 2.30 -2.79
CA SER A 110 -0.04 2.56 -4.18
C SER A 110 -0.51 1.45 -5.11
N SER A 111 -0.41 0.19 -4.66
CA SER A 111 -0.91 -0.98 -5.38
C SER A 111 -2.43 -0.92 -5.61
N ARG A 112 -3.21 -0.57 -4.57
CA ARG A 112 -4.67 -0.46 -4.65
C ARG A 112 -5.13 0.67 -5.56
N LEU A 113 -4.42 1.78 -5.60
CA LEU A 113 -4.70 2.86 -6.55
C LEU A 113 -4.56 2.39 -8.01
N ALA A 114 -3.60 1.51 -8.29
CA ALA A 114 -3.46 0.91 -9.61
C ALA A 114 -4.66 0.03 -9.96
N VAL A 115 -5.13 -0.82 -9.04
CA VAL A 115 -6.33 -1.65 -9.23
C VAL A 115 -7.58 -0.80 -9.42
N ILE A 116 -7.75 0.28 -8.65
CA ILE A 116 -8.88 1.21 -8.84
C ILE A 116 -8.81 1.87 -10.23
N THR A 117 -7.60 2.21 -10.69
CA THR A 117 -7.38 2.78 -12.02
C THR A 117 -7.71 1.77 -13.12
N ASP A 118 -7.31 0.51 -12.97
CA ASP A 118 -7.73 -0.60 -13.84
C ASP A 118 -9.25 -0.65 -13.97
N TRP A 119 -9.96 -0.62 -12.84
CA TRP A 119 -11.42 -0.67 -12.83
C TRP A 119 -12.08 0.55 -13.47
N ILE A 120 -11.54 1.75 -13.25
CA ILE A 120 -12.06 2.97 -13.86
C ILE A 120 -11.89 2.91 -15.38
N ILE A 121 -10.70 2.53 -15.86
CA ILE A 121 -10.42 2.46 -17.30
C ILE A 121 -11.28 1.37 -17.95
N TYR A 122 -11.37 0.20 -17.32
CA TYR A 122 -12.26 -0.86 -17.77
C TYR A 122 -13.72 -0.40 -17.82
N GLY A 123 -14.21 0.29 -16.78
CA GLY A 123 -15.57 0.83 -16.73
C GLY A 123 -15.89 1.83 -17.85
N ILE A 124 -14.90 2.61 -18.30
CA ILE A 124 -15.06 3.55 -19.41
C ILE A 124 -15.04 2.82 -20.77
N TYR A 125 -14.21 1.78 -20.91
CA TYR A 125 -13.94 1.10 -22.19
C TYR A 125 -14.41 -0.36 -22.21
N GLN A 126 -15.52 -0.71 -21.55
CA GLN A 126 -15.93 -2.10 -21.29
C GLN A 126 -15.90 -3.07 -22.49
N ARG A 127 -16.11 -2.58 -23.73
CA ARG A 127 -16.11 -3.42 -24.95
C ARG A 127 -14.81 -3.35 -25.75
N ASP A 128 -14.02 -2.30 -25.49
CA ASP A 128 -12.84 -1.95 -26.27
C ASP A 128 -11.58 -1.94 -25.39
N TYR A 129 -11.65 -2.49 -24.18
CA TYR A 129 -10.61 -2.39 -23.16
C TYR A 129 -9.25 -2.84 -23.70
N TYR A 130 -9.19 -4.00 -24.35
CA TYR A 130 -7.96 -4.53 -24.96
C TYR A 130 -7.41 -3.70 -26.11
N SER A 131 -8.24 -2.87 -26.76
CA SER A 131 -7.79 -1.95 -27.80
C SER A 131 -7.20 -0.65 -27.25
N THR A 132 -7.37 -0.40 -25.95
CA THR A 132 -6.84 0.81 -25.32
C THR A 132 -5.32 0.76 -25.22
N GLY A 133 -4.67 1.93 -25.37
CA GLY A 133 -3.23 2.05 -25.10
C GLY A 133 -2.86 1.62 -23.69
N TYR A 134 -3.78 1.74 -22.73
CA TYR A 134 -3.60 1.27 -21.36
C TYR A 134 -3.43 -0.25 -21.29
N ALA A 135 -4.36 -1.02 -21.87
CA ALA A 135 -4.29 -2.48 -21.89
C ALA A 135 -3.05 -2.98 -22.66
N ILE A 136 -2.70 -2.35 -23.78
CA ILE A 136 -1.50 -2.69 -24.56
C ILE A 136 -0.21 -2.54 -23.74
N VAL A 137 -0.11 -1.51 -22.89
CA VAL A 137 1.05 -1.34 -22.00
C VAL A 137 0.97 -2.31 -20.83
N ARG A 138 -0.25 -2.60 -20.33
CA ARG A 138 -0.50 -3.52 -19.21
C ARG A 138 -0.06 -4.93 -19.54
N ASP A 139 -0.37 -5.40 -20.75
CA ASP A 139 -0.05 -6.74 -21.21
C ASP A 139 1.46 -6.99 -21.35
N LYS A 140 2.26 -5.92 -21.44
CA LYS A 140 3.73 -6.01 -21.43
C LYS A 140 4.31 -6.16 -20.02
N MET A 141 3.50 -6.01 -18.98
CA MET A 141 3.94 -6.15 -17.59
C MET A 141 3.89 -7.62 -17.14
N PRO A 142 4.79 -8.05 -16.24
CA PRO A 142 4.71 -9.35 -15.58
C PRO A 142 3.31 -9.61 -15.01
N PHE A 143 2.74 -10.76 -15.35
CA PHE A 143 1.39 -11.18 -14.94
C PHE A 143 0.26 -10.24 -15.39
N GLY A 144 0.51 -9.33 -16.33
CA GLY A 144 -0.49 -8.36 -16.80
C GLY A 144 -0.99 -7.44 -15.70
N ARG A 145 -0.16 -7.15 -14.68
CA ARG A 145 -0.57 -6.52 -13.42
C ARG A 145 0.38 -5.42 -12.98
N TYR A 146 -0.06 -4.17 -13.07
CA TYR A 146 0.69 -3.01 -12.58
C TYR A 146 0.80 -2.97 -11.06
N ASP A 147 -0.24 -3.45 -10.38
CA ASP A 147 -0.39 -3.33 -8.94
C ASP A 147 0.74 -4.05 -8.18
N LEU A 148 1.25 -5.17 -8.69
CA LEU A 148 2.35 -5.92 -8.07
C LEU A 148 3.69 -5.20 -8.21
N ILE A 149 4.00 -4.69 -9.39
CA ILE A 149 5.24 -3.91 -9.62
C ILE A 149 5.20 -2.62 -8.80
N ILE A 150 4.07 -1.92 -8.83
CA ILE A 150 3.87 -0.69 -8.06
C ILE A 150 3.99 -0.98 -6.57
N ALA A 151 3.46 -2.10 -6.07
CA ALA A 151 3.64 -2.51 -4.68
C ALA A 151 5.13 -2.68 -4.34
N LEU A 152 5.88 -3.45 -5.13
CA LEU A 152 7.29 -3.71 -4.86
C LEU A 152 8.15 -2.44 -4.91
N LEU A 153 7.99 -1.61 -5.94
CA LEU A 153 8.70 -0.34 -6.05
C LEU A 153 8.35 0.62 -4.91
N SER A 154 7.05 0.68 -4.57
CA SER A 154 6.57 1.52 -3.46
C SER A 154 7.10 1.03 -2.13
N LEU A 155 7.19 -0.28 -1.89
CA LEU A 155 7.73 -0.85 -0.66
C LEU A 155 9.17 -0.39 -0.42
N TRP A 156 10.04 -0.54 -1.42
CA TRP A 156 11.43 -0.10 -1.34
C TRP A 156 11.52 1.41 -1.09
N LEU A 157 10.74 2.20 -1.82
CA LEU A 157 10.70 3.65 -1.65
C LEU A 157 10.25 4.03 -0.24
N PHE A 158 9.18 3.44 0.28
CA PHE A 158 8.62 3.77 1.59
C PHE A 158 9.52 3.31 2.73
N VAL A 159 10.22 2.19 2.62
CA VAL A 159 11.24 1.79 3.60
C VAL A 159 12.31 2.88 3.70
N VAL A 160 12.88 3.30 2.57
CA VAL A 160 13.94 4.34 2.54
C VAL A 160 13.43 5.67 3.10
N LEU A 161 12.23 6.09 2.68
CA LEU A 161 11.63 7.33 3.17
C LEU A 161 11.34 7.28 4.67
N TRP A 162 10.88 6.14 5.18
CA TRP A 162 10.60 5.95 6.60
C TRP A 162 11.87 6.13 7.45
N TYR A 163 12.95 5.43 7.11
CA TYR A 163 14.23 5.60 7.80
C TYR A 163 14.75 7.03 7.77
N LYS A 164 14.58 7.72 6.63
CA LYS A 164 14.95 9.15 6.50
C LYS A 164 14.12 10.05 7.41
N ILE A 165 12.83 9.74 7.59
CA ILE A 165 11.94 10.47 8.50
C ILE A 165 12.35 10.22 9.96
N GLU A 166 12.58 8.97 10.34
CA GLU A 166 12.99 8.61 11.71
C GLU A 166 14.36 9.20 12.08
N TYR A 167 15.33 9.16 11.17
CA TYR A 167 16.61 9.85 11.36
C TYR A 167 16.44 11.35 11.63
N ARG A 168 15.59 12.03 10.85
CA ARG A 168 15.30 13.46 11.06
C ARG A 168 14.62 13.73 12.41
N LYS A 169 13.69 12.86 12.81
CA LYS A 169 13.03 12.97 14.13
C LYS A 169 14.03 12.79 15.27
N SER A 170 14.85 11.73 15.22
CA SER A 170 15.92 11.47 16.20
C SER A 170 16.83 12.69 16.37
N LYS A 171 17.36 13.23 15.25
CA LYS A 171 18.25 14.40 15.27
C LYS A 171 17.60 15.66 15.85
N ASN A 172 16.31 15.86 15.59
CA ASN A 172 15.56 17.00 16.13
C ASN A 172 15.31 16.88 17.63
N ILE A 173 15.21 15.66 18.17
CA ILE A 173 15.07 15.43 19.62
C ILE A 173 16.41 15.72 20.30
N ILE A 174 17.51 15.16 19.79
CA ILE A 174 18.87 15.37 20.34
C ILE A 174 19.29 16.85 20.33
N ARG A 175 18.90 17.62 19.31
CA ARG A 175 19.18 19.07 19.26
C ARG A 175 18.40 19.90 20.28
N LYS A 176 17.33 19.35 20.85
CA LYS A 176 16.44 20.06 21.78
C LYS A 176 16.64 19.66 23.24
N SER A 177 17.28 18.52 23.48
CA SER A 177 17.78 18.08 24.80
C SER A 177 19.10 18.77 25.10
#